data_AF-A0A7K1BF77-F1
#
_entry.id   AF-A0A7K1BF77-F1
#
_cell.length_a   1.000
_cell.length_b   1.000
_cell.length_c   1.000
_cell.angle_alpha   90.00
_cell.angle_beta   90.00
_cell.angle_gamma   90.00
#
_symmetry.space_group_name_H-M   'P 1'
#
loop_
_entity.id
_entity.type
_entity.pdbx_description
1 polymer ?
#
loop_
_entity_poly.entity_id
_entity_poly.type
_entity_poly.pdbx_seq_one_letter_code
_entity_poly.pdbx_strand_id
1 'polypeptide(L)'
;MTTFAERPTVTDLPPLPPKKGKAFVKWMTSTDHKTIGYLYLITSFAWFLIGGVLALLLRSELARPGMQFLSAEQYNQIFTMHGTIMLLMFATPLFVGFANVIMPLQIGAADVAFPRLNMLSYWLYLFGGTMAFAGFLSPGGAASFGWTVYVPLSNSVYSPGIGADLWLLGLAVGGIGTILGGVNFITTIFTMRAPGMTMFRMSIFSWNVLLTSILVLLAFPPLAAALLGLESDRIYGTHLFDPANGGAMLFQHLFWFFGHPEVYILALPFFGIATEILPVFSRKPIFGYKGLIAATISIAALSVSVWAHHMFATGQVLLPFFSFMTFLIGVPTGVKFFNWIGTMWRGNVTFETPMLWVMGFLVTFLFGGLTGIILASPPLDFAVSASYFVVAHFHYVLFGTVVFAMFAGFYFWWPKMTGRMLNERLGKIHFWTTFFGFHLTFLIQHWLGIKGFPRRYADYLP
;
A
#
# COMPACT_ATOMS: atom_id res chain seq x y z
N MET A 1 -33.47 -28.73 -21.99
CA MET A 1 -33.43 -27.75 -23.11
C MET A 1 -32.20 -26.87 -22.91
N THR A 2 -31.13 -27.20 -23.63
CA THR A 2 -29.87 -26.46 -23.67
C THR A 2 -30.01 -25.32 -24.68
N THR A 3 -30.13 -24.09 -24.21
CA THR A 3 -30.07 -22.89 -25.07
C THR A 3 -28.60 -22.60 -25.39
N PHE A 4 -28.18 -22.97 -26.60
CA PHE A 4 -26.97 -22.44 -27.20
C PHE A 4 -27.19 -20.94 -27.43
N ALA A 5 -26.41 -20.10 -26.75
CA ALA A 5 -26.36 -18.69 -27.10
C ALA A 5 -25.68 -18.55 -28.47
N GLU A 6 -26.41 -18.07 -29.47
CA GLU A 6 -25.86 -17.71 -30.77
C GLU A 6 -24.73 -16.67 -30.60
N ARG A 7 -23.61 -16.90 -31.28
CA ARG A 7 -22.57 -15.87 -31.43
C ARG A 7 -23.16 -14.72 -32.25
N PRO A 8 -23.08 -13.46 -31.81
CA PRO A 8 -23.52 -12.33 -32.61
C PRO A 8 -22.71 -12.29 -33.91
N THR A 9 -23.41 -12.28 -35.04
CA THR A 9 -22.86 -11.85 -36.33
C THR A 9 -22.45 -10.39 -36.20
N VAL A 10 -21.14 -10.14 -36.15
CA VAL A 10 -20.58 -8.78 -36.09
C VAL A 10 -20.70 -8.16 -37.48
N THR A 11 -21.78 -7.43 -37.71
CA THR A 11 -21.84 -6.37 -38.73
C THR A 11 -22.22 -5.08 -38.04
N ASP A 12 -21.26 -4.48 -37.35
CA ASP A 12 -21.39 -3.09 -36.89
C ASP A 12 -20.16 -2.33 -37.35
N LEU A 13 -20.40 -1.29 -38.15
CA LEU A 13 -19.44 -0.22 -38.39
C LEU A 13 -18.91 0.27 -37.03
N PRO A 14 -17.61 0.60 -36.91
CA PRO A 14 -17.06 1.04 -35.64
C PRO A 14 -17.88 2.24 -35.13
N PRO A 15 -18.44 2.16 -33.90
CA PRO A 15 -19.28 3.23 -33.38
C PRO A 15 -18.47 4.52 -33.37
N LEU A 16 -19.08 5.60 -33.88
CA LEU A 16 -18.48 6.94 -33.84
C LEU A 16 -17.97 7.22 -32.42
N PRO A 17 -16.74 7.76 -32.27
CA PRO A 17 -16.18 8.01 -30.95
C PRO A 17 -17.16 8.87 -30.15
N PRO A 18 -17.52 8.45 -28.91
CA PRO A 18 -18.49 9.18 -28.12
C PRO A 18 -18.00 10.63 -27.93
N LYS A 19 -18.91 11.60 -28.10
CA LYS A 19 -18.62 13.01 -27.77
C LYS A 19 -17.97 13.07 -26.38
N LYS A 20 -16.88 13.84 -26.21
CA LYS A 20 -16.06 13.87 -24.99
C LYS A 20 -16.89 13.97 -23.69
N GLY A 21 -17.96 14.77 -23.69
CA GLY A 21 -18.89 14.87 -22.55
C GLY A 21 -19.64 13.58 -22.21
N LYS A 22 -20.12 12.83 -23.21
CA LYS A 22 -20.76 11.51 -22.98
C LYS A 22 -19.76 10.49 -22.44
N ALA A 23 -18.51 10.54 -22.90
CA ALA A 23 -17.45 9.67 -22.39
C ALA A 23 -17.12 9.98 -20.92
N PHE A 24 -17.02 11.28 -20.56
CA PHE A 24 -16.82 11.72 -19.19
C PHE A 24 -17.93 11.23 -18.26
N VAL A 25 -19.20 11.52 -18.61
CA VAL A 25 -20.35 11.06 -17.81
C VAL A 25 -20.34 9.53 -17.65
N LYS A 26 -20.07 8.79 -18.73
CA LYS A 26 -19.98 7.31 -18.68
C LYS A 26 -18.95 6.82 -17.67
N TRP A 27 -17.80 7.46 -17.55
CA TRP A 27 -16.78 7.09 -16.56
C TRP A 27 -17.20 7.49 -15.14
N MET A 28 -17.74 8.69 -14.97
CA MET A 28 -18.15 9.25 -13.67
C MET A 28 -19.33 8.51 -13.04
N THR A 29 -20.19 7.87 -13.84
CA THR A 29 -21.37 7.13 -13.38
C THR A 29 -21.27 5.64 -13.66
N SER A 30 -20.06 5.12 -13.93
CA SER A 30 -19.87 3.71 -14.26
C SER A 30 -20.12 2.81 -13.06
N THR A 31 -20.62 1.60 -13.32
CA THR A 31 -20.64 0.50 -12.34
C THR A 31 -19.70 -0.64 -12.74
N ASP A 32 -19.12 -0.59 -13.94
CA ASP A 32 -18.22 -1.64 -14.43
C ASP A 32 -16.90 -1.65 -13.64
N HIS A 33 -16.61 -2.79 -12.99
CA HIS A 33 -15.40 -2.97 -12.18
C HIS A 33 -14.09 -2.63 -12.93
N LYS A 34 -14.01 -2.84 -14.25
CA LYS A 34 -12.81 -2.49 -15.02
C LYS A 34 -12.62 -0.98 -15.08
N THR A 35 -13.67 -0.24 -15.43
CA THR A 35 -13.66 1.24 -15.47
C THR A 35 -13.31 1.83 -14.10
N ILE A 36 -13.94 1.33 -13.03
CA ILE A 36 -13.64 1.76 -11.66
C ILE A 36 -12.20 1.41 -11.28
N GLY A 37 -11.74 0.22 -11.64
CA GLY A 37 -10.34 -0.18 -11.49
C GLY A 37 -9.37 0.76 -12.20
N TYR A 38 -9.66 1.19 -13.43
CA TYR A 38 -8.84 2.17 -14.14
C TYR A 38 -8.82 3.53 -13.45
N LEU A 39 -9.95 3.99 -12.93
CA LEU A 39 -10.02 5.22 -12.13
C LEU A 39 -9.10 5.14 -10.90
N TYR A 40 -9.13 4.03 -10.17
CA TYR A 40 -8.20 3.79 -9.05
C TYR A 40 -6.74 3.79 -9.49
N LEU A 41 -6.39 3.03 -10.55
CA LEU A 41 -5.00 2.93 -11.02
C LEU A 41 -4.46 4.29 -11.50
N ILE A 42 -5.25 5.06 -12.24
CA ILE A 42 -4.87 6.39 -12.74
C ILE A 42 -4.69 7.36 -11.57
N THR A 43 -5.65 7.42 -10.64
CA THR A 43 -5.61 8.34 -9.50
C THR A 43 -4.47 7.99 -8.55
N SER A 44 -4.26 6.69 -8.28
CA SER A 44 -3.15 6.23 -7.44
C SER A 44 -1.81 6.57 -8.09
N PHE A 45 -1.67 6.40 -9.41
CA PHE A 45 -0.44 6.79 -10.11
C PHE A 45 -0.21 8.30 -10.11
N ALA A 46 -1.27 9.12 -10.18
CA ALA A 46 -1.15 10.57 -10.01
C ALA A 46 -0.63 10.92 -8.60
N TRP A 47 -1.15 10.28 -7.56
CA TRP A 47 -0.64 10.41 -6.19
C TRP A 47 0.81 9.94 -6.05
N PHE A 48 1.20 8.86 -6.73
CA PHE A 48 2.59 8.40 -6.78
C PHE A 48 3.52 9.48 -7.33
N LEU A 49 3.12 10.17 -8.40
CA LEU A 49 3.91 11.28 -8.97
C LEU A 49 3.98 12.46 -8.00
N ILE A 50 2.87 12.85 -7.38
CA ILE A 50 2.83 13.94 -6.39
C ILE A 50 3.73 13.59 -5.19
N GLY A 51 3.59 12.41 -4.61
CA GLY A 51 4.41 11.93 -3.50
C GLY A 51 5.89 11.82 -3.89
N GLY A 52 6.19 11.44 -5.13
CA GLY A 52 7.55 11.43 -5.68
C GLY A 52 8.17 12.82 -5.75
N VAL A 53 7.42 13.83 -6.21
CA VAL A 53 7.88 15.23 -6.21
C VAL A 53 8.17 15.71 -4.79
N LEU A 54 7.29 15.42 -3.82
CA LEU A 54 7.53 15.77 -2.41
C LEU A 54 8.81 15.10 -1.88
N ALA A 55 9.06 13.83 -2.22
CA ALA A 55 10.30 13.15 -1.82
C ALA A 55 11.54 13.81 -2.43
N LEU A 56 11.48 14.21 -3.71
CA LEU A 56 12.60 14.90 -4.36
C LEU A 56 12.91 16.22 -3.66
N LEU A 57 11.89 17.00 -3.27
CA LEU A 57 12.08 18.23 -2.50
C LEU A 57 12.81 17.95 -1.16
N LEU A 58 12.36 16.95 -0.40
CA LEU A 58 13.01 16.56 0.86
C LEU A 58 14.48 16.15 0.65
N ARG A 59 14.77 15.40 -0.42
CA ARG A 59 16.12 14.93 -0.71
C ARG A 59 17.03 16.04 -1.24
N SER A 60 16.50 17.01 -1.97
CA SER A 60 17.26 18.18 -2.41
C SER A 60 17.59 19.14 -1.26
N GLU A 61 16.70 19.27 -0.27
CA GLU A 61 17.01 20.03 0.97
C GLU A 61 18.15 19.33 1.72
N LEU A 62 18.04 18.02 1.94
CA LEU A 62 19.08 17.25 2.65
C LEU A 62 20.32 16.90 1.81
N ALA A 63 20.53 17.55 0.65
CA ALA A 63 21.69 17.28 -0.19
C ALA A 63 22.98 17.90 0.37
N ARG A 64 22.87 18.96 1.18
CA ARG A 64 23.99 19.65 1.82
C ARG A 64 23.60 20.10 3.24
N PRO A 65 24.58 20.33 4.13
CA PRO A 65 24.33 21.01 5.40
C PRO A 65 23.73 22.42 5.23
N GLY A 66 22.96 22.86 6.22
CA GLY A 66 22.20 24.12 6.24
C GLY A 66 20.77 23.94 5.70
N MET A 67 19.93 24.95 5.88
CA MET A 67 18.66 25.09 5.15
C MET A 67 18.91 25.79 3.81
N GLN A 68 18.29 25.32 2.73
CA GLN A 68 18.52 25.81 1.36
C GLN A 68 17.32 26.56 0.83
N PHE A 69 16.15 25.92 0.77
CA PHE A 69 14.96 26.52 0.16
C PHE A 69 13.66 26.19 0.88
N LEU A 70 13.63 25.17 1.73
CA LEU A 70 12.52 24.93 2.65
C LEU A 70 12.75 25.65 3.98
N SER A 71 11.66 25.96 4.67
CA SER A 71 11.68 26.16 6.12
C SER A 71 11.51 24.82 6.84
N ALA A 72 11.89 24.75 8.13
CA ALA A 72 11.68 23.55 8.94
C ALA A 72 10.20 23.12 8.98
N GLU A 73 9.28 24.08 9.03
CA GLU A 73 7.84 23.81 8.99
C GLU A 73 7.41 23.23 7.65
N GLN A 74 7.83 23.81 6.53
CA GLN A 74 7.53 23.28 5.20
C GLN A 74 8.11 21.87 5.00
N TYR A 75 9.32 21.60 5.51
CA TYR A 75 9.91 20.27 5.48
C TYR A 75 9.03 19.25 6.22
N ASN A 76 8.55 19.61 7.43
CA ASN A 76 7.67 18.76 8.21
C ASN A 76 6.34 18.50 7.51
N GLN A 77 5.75 19.50 6.85
CA GLN A 77 4.53 19.35 6.05
C GLN A 77 4.74 18.42 4.85
N ILE A 78 5.81 18.64 4.09
CA ILE A 78 6.15 17.83 2.92
C ILE A 78 6.44 16.38 3.32
N PHE A 79 7.18 16.15 4.41
CA PHE A 79 7.45 14.80 4.93
C PHE A 79 6.17 14.09 5.37
N THR A 80 5.30 14.79 6.10
CA THR A 80 4.02 14.25 6.57
C THR A 80 3.15 13.84 5.38
N MET A 81 2.98 14.75 4.43
CA MET A 81 2.15 14.52 3.25
C MET A 81 2.75 13.48 2.31
N HIS A 82 4.08 13.42 2.14
CA HIS A 82 4.72 12.34 1.38
C HIS A 82 4.37 10.97 1.96
N GLY A 83 4.55 10.79 3.27
CA GLY A 83 4.23 9.52 3.95
C GLY A 83 2.75 9.15 3.81
N THR A 84 1.85 10.10 4.06
CA THR A 84 0.39 9.89 3.92
C THR A 84 0.00 9.53 2.49
N ILE A 85 0.50 10.28 1.51
CA ILE A 85 0.16 10.08 0.10
C ILE A 85 0.64 8.70 -0.36
N MET A 86 1.89 8.34 -0.07
CA MET A 86 2.46 7.08 -0.54
C MET A 86 1.76 5.86 0.05
N LEU A 87 1.40 5.89 1.33
CA LEU A 87 0.76 4.75 2.00
C LEU A 87 -0.74 4.68 1.67
N LEU A 88 -1.48 5.75 2.00
CA LEU A 88 -2.94 5.70 2.06
C LEU A 88 -3.62 6.17 0.77
N MET A 89 -2.94 6.97 -0.04
CA MET A 89 -3.52 7.57 -1.27
C MET A 89 -2.98 6.93 -2.55
N PHE A 90 -1.81 6.30 -2.48
CA PHE A 90 -1.18 5.55 -3.56
C PHE A 90 -1.27 4.04 -3.32
N ALA A 91 -0.63 3.49 -2.28
CA ALA A 91 -0.43 2.04 -2.19
C ALA A 91 -1.72 1.25 -1.89
N THR A 92 -2.52 1.66 -0.90
CA THR A 92 -3.81 0.99 -0.61
C THR A 92 -4.77 1.07 -1.81
N PRO A 93 -5.00 2.25 -2.43
CA PRO A 93 -5.93 2.37 -3.55
C PRO A 93 -5.42 1.71 -4.83
N LEU A 94 -4.10 1.61 -5.02
CA LEU A 94 -3.49 0.84 -6.11
C LEU A 94 -3.85 -0.64 -6.02
N PHE A 95 -3.79 -1.24 -4.82
CA PHE A 95 -4.30 -2.59 -4.58
C PHE A 95 -5.77 -2.70 -5.01
N VAL A 96 -6.62 -1.78 -4.55
CA VAL A 96 -8.06 -1.77 -4.89
C VAL A 96 -8.26 -1.68 -6.40
N GLY A 97 -7.43 -0.92 -7.11
CA GLY A 97 -7.40 -0.84 -8.57
C GLY A 97 -7.11 -2.18 -9.23
N PHE A 98 -6.00 -2.85 -8.86
CA PHE A 98 -5.68 -4.19 -9.40
C PHE A 98 -6.74 -5.23 -9.05
N ALA A 99 -7.24 -5.23 -7.81
CA ALA A 99 -8.29 -6.14 -7.38
C ALA A 99 -9.56 -5.95 -8.22
N ASN A 100 -9.98 -4.69 -8.44
CA ASN A 100 -11.11 -4.37 -9.30
C ASN A 100 -10.91 -4.88 -10.73
N VAL A 101 -9.77 -4.63 -11.36
CA VAL A 101 -9.56 -5.02 -12.77
C VAL A 101 -9.44 -6.54 -12.92
N ILE A 102 -8.69 -7.21 -12.03
CA ILE A 102 -8.20 -8.57 -12.25
C ILE A 102 -9.02 -9.62 -11.50
N MET A 103 -9.38 -9.39 -10.24
CA MET A 103 -9.97 -10.44 -9.39
C MET A 103 -11.28 -10.99 -9.97
N PRO A 104 -12.29 -10.18 -10.37
CA PRO A 104 -13.53 -10.70 -10.96
C PRO A 104 -13.28 -11.58 -12.18
N LEU A 105 -12.32 -11.19 -13.03
CA LEU A 105 -11.94 -11.97 -14.23
C LEU A 105 -11.32 -13.32 -13.85
N GLN A 106 -10.47 -13.36 -12.82
CA GLN A 106 -9.82 -14.60 -12.37
C GLN A 106 -10.78 -15.58 -11.70
N ILE A 107 -11.83 -15.08 -11.05
CA ILE A 107 -12.84 -15.94 -10.42
C ILE A 107 -14.01 -16.31 -11.36
N GLY A 108 -14.01 -15.76 -12.58
CA GLY A 108 -15.07 -15.98 -13.57
C GLY A 108 -16.39 -15.27 -13.25
N ALA A 109 -16.33 -14.15 -12.51
CA ALA A 109 -17.48 -13.31 -12.22
C ALA A 109 -17.67 -12.23 -13.32
N ALA A 110 -18.93 -11.87 -13.59
CA ALA A 110 -19.25 -10.81 -14.56
C ALA A 110 -18.91 -9.40 -14.04
N ASP A 111 -19.07 -9.19 -12.73
CA ASP A 111 -18.80 -7.94 -12.02
C ASP A 111 -18.59 -8.25 -10.52
N VAL A 112 -18.44 -7.21 -9.69
CA VAL A 112 -18.41 -7.31 -8.23
C VAL A 112 -19.82 -7.39 -7.60
N ALA A 113 -19.91 -7.82 -6.35
CA ALA A 113 -21.17 -8.06 -5.64
C ALA A 113 -22.03 -6.80 -5.46
N PHE A 114 -21.38 -5.66 -5.20
CA PHE A 114 -22.05 -4.37 -5.00
C PHE A 114 -21.46 -3.30 -5.95
N PRO A 115 -21.85 -3.26 -7.23
CA PRO A 115 -21.23 -2.38 -8.23
C PRO A 115 -21.37 -0.87 -7.93
N ARG A 116 -22.50 -0.44 -7.36
CA ARG A 116 -22.70 0.97 -6.96
C ARG A 116 -21.89 1.33 -5.72
N LEU A 117 -21.78 0.41 -4.77
CA LEU A 117 -20.92 0.58 -3.59
C LEU A 117 -19.46 0.72 -4.01
N ASN A 118 -19.04 -0.04 -5.02
CA ASN A 118 -17.70 0.06 -5.61
C ASN A 118 -17.38 1.47 -6.13
N MET A 119 -18.34 2.09 -6.83
CA MET A 119 -18.17 3.46 -7.32
C MET A 119 -18.17 4.48 -6.16
N LEU A 120 -19.02 4.27 -5.15
CA LEU A 120 -19.02 5.11 -3.95
C LEU A 120 -17.67 5.03 -3.21
N SER A 121 -17.11 3.83 -3.05
CA SER A 121 -15.78 3.63 -2.47
C SER A 121 -14.71 4.44 -3.19
N TYR A 122 -14.76 4.50 -4.53
CA TYR A 122 -13.84 5.32 -5.31
C TYR A 122 -14.01 6.82 -5.04
N TRP A 123 -15.26 7.31 -4.99
CA TRP A 123 -15.51 8.72 -4.73
C TRP A 123 -15.07 9.16 -3.33
N LEU A 124 -15.33 8.33 -2.32
CA LEU A 124 -14.87 8.59 -0.95
C LEU A 124 -13.33 8.64 -0.90
N TYR A 125 -12.66 7.73 -1.59
CA TYR A 125 -11.21 7.76 -1.74
C TYR A 125 -10.72 9.05 -2.40
N LEU A 126 -11.26 9.41 -3.57
CA LEU A 126 -10.82 10.59 -4.30
C LEU A 126 -11.03 11.85 -3.46
N PHE A 127 -12.25 12.07 -2.96
CA PHE A 127 -12.57 13.29 -2.22
C PHE A 127 -11.88 13.35 -0.87
N GLY A 128 -11.77 12.23 -0.15
CA GLY A 128 -11.02 12.16 1.10
C GLY A 128 -9.53 12.46 0.90
N GLY A 129 -8.92 11.88 -0.14
CA GLY A 129 -7.53 12.15 -0.50
C GLY A 129 -7.30 13.61 -0.91
N THR A 130 -8.18 14.17 -1.75
CA THR A 130 -8.09 15.59 -2.13
C THR A 130 -8.31 16.54 -0.95
N MET A 131 -9.16 16.16 0.01
CA MET A 131 -9.39 16.94 1.23
C MET A 131 -8.12 17.01 2.07
N ALA A 132 -7.48 15.87 2.32
CA ALA A 132 -6.20 15.84 3.04
C ALA A 132 -5.11 16.65 2.33
N PHE A 133 -5.04 16.55 0.99
CA PHE A 133 -4.07 17.32 0.20
C PHE A 133 -4.36 18.83 0.16
N ALA A 134 -5.63 19.23 0.22
CA ALA A 134 -6.04 20.63 0.24
C ALA A 134 -5.54 21.39 1.48
N GLY A 135 -5.03 20.70 2.50
CA GLY A 135 -4.31 21.31 3.62
C GLY A 135 -3.19 22.26 3.17
N PHE A 136 -2.48 21.98 2.07
CA PHE A 136 -1.47 22.89 1.51
C PHE A 136 -2.03 24.26 1.08
N LEU A 137 -3.32 24.34 0.79
CA LEU A 137 -4.00 25.58 0.40
C LEU A 137 -4.51 26.38 1.61
N SER A 138 -4.42 25.79 2.82
CA SER A 138 -4.94 26.42 4.02
C SER A 138 -3.94 27.41 4.65
N PRO A 139 -4.42 28.41 5.42
CA PRO A 139 -3.55 29.25 6.22
C PRO A 139 -2.77 28.41 7.22
N GLY A 140 -1.43 28.49 7.17
CA GLY A 140 -0.53 27.66 7.98
C GLY A 140 -0.08 26.37 7.29
N GLY A 141 -0.68 25.99 6.15
CA GLY A 141 -0.25 24.86 5.33
C GLY A 141 -0.81 23.50 5.78
N ALA A 142 -0.22 22.43 5.26
CA ALA A 142 -0.70 21.06 5.49
C ALA A 142 -0.33 20.54 6.90
N ALA A 143 -0.77 19.34 7.24
CA ALA A 143 -0.36 18.66 8.48
C ALA A 143 1.17 18.49 8.57
N SER A 144 1.78 18.77 9.73
CA SER A 144 3.24 18.76 9.94
C SER A 144 3.74 17.84 11.06
N PHE A 145 2.88 17.01 11.66
CA PHE A 145 3.22 16.15 12.80
C PHE A 145 3.78 14.75 12.42
N GLY A 146 3.98 14.49 11.11
CA GLY A 146 4.36 13.20 10.54
C GLY A 146 3.18 12.25 10.32
N TRP A 147 3.27 11.33 9.35
CA TRP A 147 2.13 10.44 9.00
C TRP A 147 1.64 9.52 10.15
N THR A 148 2.39 9.43 11.25
CA THR A 148 2.04 8.67 12.46
C THR A 148 1.13 9.44 13.43
N VAL A 149 0.86 10.73 13.20
CA VAL A 149 -0.19 11.51 13.89
C VAL A 149 -0.10 11.57 15.42
N TYR A 150 1.11 11.40 15.99
CA TYR A 150 1.24 11.25 17.44
C TYR A 150 0.77 12.47 18.21
N VAL A 151 -0.11 12.23 19.18
CA VAL A 151 -0.41 13.16 20.27
C VAL A 151 0.75 13.19 21.28
N PRO A 152 1.01 14.34 21.94
CA PRO A 152 0.22 15.56 21.89
C PRO A 152 0.51 16.46 20.67
N LEU A 153 1.54 16.18 19.86
CA LEU A 153 1.96 17.08 18.76
C LEU A 153 0.83 17.40 17.76
N SER A 154 -0.07 16.45 17.50
CA SER A 154 -1.22 16.60 16.61
C SER A 154 -2.47 17.26 17.22
N ASN A 155 -2.41 17.75 18.47
CA ASN A 155 -3.56 18.41 19.11
C ASN A 155 -3.74 19.87 18.63
N SER A 156 -4.81 20.52 19.09
CA SER A 156 -5.13 21.91 18.73
C SER A 156 -4.17 22.96 19.31
N VAL A 157 -3.37 22.61 20.32
CA VAL A 157 -2.37 23.52 20.93
C VAL A 157 -1.09 23.55 20.11
N TYR A 158 -0.57 22.38 19.73
CA TYR A 158 0.70 22.25 19.00
C TYR A 158 0.53 22.28 17.47
N SER A 159 -0.64 21.88 16.96
CA SER A 159 -1.00 21.90 15.54
C SER A 159 -2.35 22.62 15.34
N PRO A 160 -2.44 23.95 15.58
CA PRO A 160 -3.71 24.69 15.56
C PRO A 160 -4.30 24.89 14.14
N GLY A 161 -3.52 24.63 13.09
CA GLY A 161 -3.95 24.89 11.72
C GLY A 161 -5.00 23.90 11.21
N ILE A 162 -5.90 24.39 10.35
CA ILE A 162 -6.97 23.60 9.72
C ILE A 162 -6.44 22.50 8.79
N GLY A 163 -5.18 22.59 8.34
CA GLY A 163 -4.53 21.53 7.56
C GLY A 163 -4.49 20.18 8.29
N ALA A 164 -4.42 20.18 9.62
CA ALA A 164 -4.51 18.96 10.43
C ALA A 164 -5.93 18.38 10.42
N ASP A 165 -6.97 19.21 10.54
CA ASP A 165 -8.38 18.80 10.52
C ASP A 165 -8.76 18.19 9.16
N LEU A 166 -8.35 18.86 8.07
CA LEU A 166 -8.53 18.36 6.70
C LEU A 166 -7.84 17.00 6.48
N TRP A 167 -6.68 16.80 7.08
CA TRP A 167 -5.96 15.54 7.04
C TRP A 167 -6.73 14.43 7.78
N LEU A 168 -7.20 14.70 9.01
CA LEU A 168 -7.93 13.74 9.85
C LEU A 168 -9.24 13.32 9.20
N LEU A 169 -10.08 14.30 8.81
CA LEU A 169 -11.36 14.05 8.16
C LEU A 169 -11.19 13.42 6.78
N GLY A 170 -10.24 13.91 5.98
CA GLY A 170 -9.97 13.37 4.64
C GLY A 170 -9.60 11.89 4.67
N LEU A 171 -8.75 11.48 5.60
CA LEU A 171 -8.38 10.08 5.77
C LEU A 171 -9.49 9.23 6.38
N ALA A 172 -10.31 9.77 7.29
CA ALA A 172 -11.49 9.06 7.79
C ALA A 172 -12.48 8.76 6.65
N VAL A 173 -12.76 9.75 5.78
CA VAL A 173 -13.62 9.59 4.61
C VAL A 173 -13.06 8.56 3.63
N GLY A 174 -11.77 8.66 3.29
CA GLY A 174 -11.10 7.69 2.43
C GLY A 174 -11.09 6.28 3.02
N GLY A 175 -10.89 6.17 4.34
CA GLY A 175 -10.92 4.93 5.09
C GLY A 175 -12.28 4.21 5.03
N ILE A 176 -13.39 4.95 5.10
CA ILE A 176 -14.73 4.40 4.87
C ILE A 176 -14.82 3.79 3.47
N GLY A 177 -14.31 4.50 2.45
CA GLY A 177 -14.25 3.98 1.09
C GLY A 177 -13.52 2.63 1.00
N THR A 178 -12.38 2.51 1.67
CA THR A 178 -11.58 1.26 1.74
C THR A 178 -12.33 0.14 2.45
N ILE A 179 -13.00 0.41 3.58
CA ILE A 179 -13.82 -0.58 4.31
C ILE A 179 -14.91 -1.14 3.40
N LEU A 180 -15.65 -0.27 2.72
CA LEU A 180 -16.71 -0.65 1.79
C LEU A 180 -16.18 -1.50 0.62
N GLY A 181 -14.98 -1.18 0.12
CA GLY A 181 -14.28 -1.98 -0.89
C GLY A 181 -13.93 -3.38 -0.39
N GLY A 182 -13.45 -3.49 0.85
CA GLY A 182 -13.17 -4.76 1.52
C GLY A 182 -14.40 -5.65 1.64
N VAL A 183 -15.53 -5.10 2.09
CA VAL A 183 -16.82 -5.82 2.13
C VAL A 183 -17.17 -6.34 0.74
N ASN A 184 -17.09 -5.49 -0.27
CA ASN A 184 -17.46 -5.83 -1.64
C ASN A 184 -16.61 -6.99 -2.20
N PHE A 185 -15.29 -6.95 -2.06
CA PHE A 185 -14.42 -8.01 -2.55
C PHE A 185 -14.60 -9.34 -1.81
N ILE A 186 -14.79 -9.32 -0.48
CA ILE A 186 -15.09 -10.53 0.29
C ILE A 186 -16.36 -11.19 -0.24
N THR A 187 -17.46 -10.42 -0.32
CA THR A 187 -18.75 -10.94 -0.79
C THR A 187 -18.63 -11.48 -2.22
N THR A 188 -17.95 -10.74 -3.11
CA THR A 188 -17.71 -11.16 -4.49
C THR A 188 -17.00 -12.52 -4.56
N ILE A 189 -15.90 -12.68 -3.82
CA ILE A 189 -15.10 -13.91 -3.83
C ILE A 189 -15.88 -15.10 -3.28
N PHE A 190 -16.67 -14.91 -2.22
CA PHE A 190 -17.41 -16.03 -1.63
C PHE A 190 -18.63 -16.45 -2.45
N THR A 191 -19.31 -15.51 -3.11
CA THR A 191 -20.65 -15.74 -3.65
C THR A 191 -20.75 -15.76 -5.18
N MET A 192 -19.74 -15.23 -5.91
CA MET A 192 -19.84 -15.01 -7.37
C MET A 192 -18.83 -15.80 -8.21
N ARG A 193 -18.13 -16.77 -7.61
CA ARG A 193 -17.21 -17.66 -8.35
C ARG A 193 -17.94 -18.48 -9.41
N ALA A 194 -17.25 -18.76 -10.50
CA ALA A 194 -17.74 -19.68 -11.52
C ALA A 194 -18.01 -21.09 -10.93
N PRO A 195 -19.04 -21.81 -11.42
CA PRO A 195 -19.34 -23.17 -10.98
C PRO A 195 -18.13 -24.11 -11.08
N GLY A 196 -17.86 -24.88 -10.03
CA GLY A 196 -16.72 -25.81 -9.95
C GLY A 196 -15.40 -25.20 -9.44
N MET A 197 -15.34 -23.87 -9.24
CA MET A 197 -14.22 -23.20 -8.59
C MET A 197 -14.37 -23.22 -7.06
N THR A 198 -13.76 -24.23 -6.43
CA THR A 198 -13.64 -24.27 -4.97
C THR A 198 -12.63 -23.23 -4.47
N MET A 199 -12.64 -22.91 -3.17
CA MET A 199 -11.66 -22.01 -2.54
C MET A 199 -10.22 -22.40 -2.92
N PHE A 200 -9.88 -23.69 -2.80
CA PHE A 200 -8.55 -24.22 -3.10
C PHE A 200 -8.30 -24.47 -4.59
N ARG A 201 -9.06 -23.84 -5.49
CA ARG A 201 -8.79 -23.78 -6.94
C ARG A 201 -8.62 -22.35 -7.46
N MET A 202 -8.80 -21.34 -6.61
CA MET A 202 -8.61 -19.94 -6.97
C MET A 202 -7.12 -19.60 -7.23
N SER A 203 -6.87 -18.53 -7.97
CA SER A 203 -5.53 -17.97 -8.10
C SER A 203 -4.97 -17.49 -6.75
N ILE A 204 -3.64 -17.45 -6.61
CA ILE A 204 -3.03 -16.93 -5.38
C ILE A 204 -3.25 -15.42 -5.26
N PHE A 205 -3.33 -14.69 -6.39
CA PHE A 205 -3.75 -13.29 -6.35
C PHE A 205 -5.14 -13.12 -5.72
N SER A 206 -6.12 -13.94 -6.09
CA SER A 206 -7.49 -13.82 -5.53
C SER A 206 -7.54 -14.20 -4.05
N TRP A 207 -6.72 -15.17 -3.60
CA TRP A 207 -6.53 -15.46 -2.17
C TRP A 207 -5.93 -14.28 -1.40
N ASN A 208 -4.95 -13.60 -1.99
CA ASN A 208 -4.37 -12.40 -1.39
C ASN A 208 -5.38 -11.25 -1.33
N VAL A 209 -6.19 -11.05 -2.38
CA VAL A 209 -7.28 -10.06 -2.36
C VAL A 209 -8.27 -10.36 -1.23
N LEU A 210 -8.65 -11.63 -1.05
CA LEU A 210 -9.55 -12.05 0.03
C LEU A 210 -8.98 -11.71 1.41
N LEU A 211 -7.75 -12.16 1.71
CA LEU A 211 -7.14 -11.95 3.02
C LEU A 211 -6.82 -10.49 3.29
N THR A 212 -6.41 -9.75 2.26
CA THR A 212 -6.24 -8.29 2.33
C THR A 212 -7.55 -7.59 2.68
N SER A 213 -8.64 -8.00 2.05
CA SER A 213 -9.98 -7.44 2.32
C SER A 213 -10.45 -7.75 3.75
N ILE A 214 -10.10 -8.92 4.29
CA ILE A 214 -10.37 -9.26 5.71
C ILE A 214 -9.55 -8.37 6.64
N LEU A 215 -8.27 -8.17 6.36
CA LEU A 215 -7.42 -7.26 7.15
C LEU A 215 -7.93 -5.82 7.09
N VAL A 216 -8.44 -5.36 5.94
CA VAL A 216 -9.09 -4.05 5.82
C VAL A 216 -10.22 -3.89 6.84
N LEU A 217 -11.11 -4.89 6.95
CA LEU A 217 -12.23 -4.83 7.91
C LEU A 217 -11.79 -4.87 9.38
N LEU A 218 -10.62 -5.42 9.68
CA LEU A 218 -10.07 -5.47 11.04
C LEU A 218 -9.28 -4.19 11.39
N ALA A 219 -8.57 -3.61 10.44
CA ALA A 219 -7.57 -2.56 10.68
C ALA A 219 -8.12 -1.14 10.49
N PHE A 220 -8.96 -0.91 9.47
CA PHE A 220 -9.43 0.44 9.15
C PHE A 220 -10.46 1.02 10.15
N PRO A 221 -11.38 0.24 10.77
CA PRO A 221 -12.28 0.80 11.76
C PRO A 221 -11.55 1.37 13.00
N PRO A 222 -10.54 0.70 13.59
CA PRO A 222 -9.69 1.31 14.62
C PRO A 222 -9.04 2.63 14.20
N LEU A 223 -8.53 2.74 12.96
CA LEU A 223 -8.01 4.00 12.45
C LEU A 223 -9.10 5.07 12.43
N ALA A 224 -10.25 4.79 11.84
CA ALA A 224 -11.35 5.76 11.76
C ALA A 224 -11.77 6.24 13.16
N ALA A 225 -11.87 5.33 14.13
CA ALA A 225 -12.15 5.69 15.52
C ALA A 225 -11.05 6.58 16.13
N ALA A 226 -9.78 6.27 15.89
CA ALA A 226 -8.66 7.08 16.39
C ALA A 226 -8.63 8.48 15.76
N LEU A 227 -8.84 8.60 14.44
CA LEU A 227 -8.84 9.89 13.74
C LEU A 227 -10.04 10.76 14.14
N LEU A 228 -11.25 10.18 14.21
CA LEU A 228 -12.44 10.91 14.63
C LEU A 228 -12.39 11.27 16.13
N GLY A 229 -11.82 10.43 16.97
CA GLY A 229 -11.56 10.75 18.37
C GLY A 229 -10.57 11.91 18.53
N LEU A 230 -9.51 11.93 17.72
CA LEU A 230 -8.52 13.01 17.75
C LEU A 230 -9.11 14.32 17.23
N GLU A 231 -9.93 14.25 16.18
CA GLU A 231 -10.67 15.41 15.70
C GLU A 231 -11.65 15.95 16.75
N SER A 232 -12.29 15.04 17.50
CA SER A 232 -13.14 15.44 18.62
C SER A 232 -12.36 16.17 19.72
N ASP A 233 -11.16 15.71 20.06
CA ASP A 233 -10.29 16.40 21.02
C ASP A 233 -9.88 17.79 20.50
N ARG A 234 -9.63 17.91 19.19
CA ARG A 234 -9.22 19.18 18.55
C ARG A 234 -10.34 20.21 18.46
N ILE A 235 -11.55 19.81 18.06
CA ILE A 235 -12.66 20.73 17.75
C ILE A 235 -13.63 20.87 18.91
N TYR A 236 -13.99 19.78 19.57
CA TYR A 236 -15.01 19.77 20.63
C TYR A 236 -14.41 19.82 22.04
N GLY A 237 -13.09 19.76 22.17
CA GLY A 237 -12.41 19.81 23.46
C GLY A 237 -12.64 18.56 24.31
N THR A 238 -12.84 17.40 23.67
CA THR A 238 -12.80 16.13 24.41
C THR A 238 -11.38 15.81 24.88
N HIS A 239 -11.24 14.86 25.81
CA HIS A 239 -9.96 14.51 26.44
C HIS A 239 -9.62 13.02 26.26
N LEU A 240 -9.93 12.44 25.09
CA LEU A 240 -9.69 11.03 24.80
C LEU A 240 -8.20 10.70 24.76
N PHE A 241 -7.41 11.55 24.11
CA PHE A 241 -5.98 11.38 23.88
C PHE A 241 -5.11 12.31 24.72
N ASP A 242 -5.69 12.92 25.76
CA ASP A 242 -4.98 13.72 26.75
C ASP A 242 -3.90 12.88 27.47
N PRO A 243 -2.62 13.32 27.50
CA PRO A 243 -1.56 12.62 28.21
C PRO A 243 -1.87 12.34 29.69
N ALA A 244 -2.62 13.22 30.37
CA ALA A 244 -2.99 13.05 31.78
C ALA A 244 -3.89 11.82 32.01
N ASN A 245 -4.61 11.38 30.98
CA ASN A 245 -5.49 10.20 31.02
C ASN A 245 -4.82 8.96 30.41
N GLY A 246 -3.51 8.99 30.13
CA GLY A 246 -2.81 7.94 29.37
C GLY A 246 -3.10 7.96 27.87
N GLY A 247 -3.77 9.00 27.39
CA GLY A 247 -4.28 9.11 26.03
C GLY A 247 -3.19 9.10 24.94
N ALA A 248 -1.99 9.59 25.25
CA ALA A 248 -0.86 9.58 24.33
C ALA A 248 -0.46 8.16 23.90
N MET A 249 -0.44 7.22 24.85
CA MET A 249 -0.10 5.82 24.58
C MET A 249 -1.29 5.04 24.06
N LEU A 250 -2.51 5.37 24.50
CA LEU A 250 -3.74 4.84 23.90
C LEU A 250 -3.77 5.09 22.39
N PHE A 251 -3.47 6.33 21.96
CA PHE A 251 -3.42 6.66 20.54
C PHE A 251 -2.39 5.83 19.79
N GLN A 252 -1.16 5.68 20.32
CA GLN A 252 -0.13 4.87 19.67
C GLN A 252 -0.56 3.40 19.50
N HIS A 253 -1.19 2.81 20.52
CA HIS A 253 -1.71 1.45 20.40
C HIS A 253 -2.80 1.33 19.34
N LEU A 254 -3.76 2.28 19.29
CA LEU A 254 -4.82 2.28 18.27
C LEU A 254 -4.23 2.48 16.85
N PHE A 255 -3.35 3.45 16.69
CA PHE A 255 -2.72 3.75 15.41
C PHE A 255 -1.90 2.57 14.90
N TRP A 256 -1.08 1.93 15.75
CA TRP A 256 -0.27 0.80 15.29
C TRP A 256 -1.07 -0.49 15.13
N PHE A 257 -2.15 -0.68 15.91
CA PHE A 257 -3.08 -1.79 15.67
C PHE A 257 -3.71 -1.72 14.27
N PHE A 258 -3.91 -0.51 13.74
CA PHE A 258 -4.15 -0.29 12.31
C PHE A 258 -2.89 -0.48 11.47
N GLY A 259 -1.82 0.24 11.82
CA GLY A 259 -0.67 0.49 10.95
C GLY A 259 0.12 -0.76 10.60
N HIS A 260 0.25 -1.73 11.52
CA HIS A 260 0.98 -2.95 11.20
C HIS A 260 0.18 -3.93 10.30
N PRO A 261 -1.10 -4.21 10.55
CA PRO A 261 -1.94 -4.89 9.55
C PRO A 261 -1.97 -4.17 8.21
N GLU A 262 -1.97 -2.83 8.21
CA GLU A 262 -1.97 -2.05 6.97
C GLU A 262 -0.75 -2.33 6.09
N VAL A 263 0.45 -2.45 6.67
CA VAL A 263 1.62 -2.79 5.84
C VAL A 263 1.50 -4.15 5.15
N TYR A 264 0.70 -5.09 5.69
CA TYR A 264 0.37 -6.34 4.99
C TYR A 264 -0.77 -6.21 4.00
N ILE A 265 -1.72 -5.30 4.23
CA ILE A 265 -2.69 -4.88 3.20
C ILE A 265 -1.92 -4.34 1.98
N LEU A 266 -0.81 -3.63 2.20
CA LEU A 266 0.10 -3.16 1.14
C LEU A 266 1.00 -4.24 0.55
N ALA A 267 1.25 -5.37 1.22
CA ALA A 267 2.19 -6.38 0.74
C ALA A 267 1.52 -7.56 0.04
N LEU A 268 0.45 -8.11 0.64
CA LEU A 268 -0.16 -9.37 0.22
C LEU A 268 -0.66 -9.35 -1.24
N PRO A 269 -1.38 -8.32 -1.73
CA PRO A 269 -1.86 -8.31 -3.10
C PRO A 269 -0.73 -8.37 -4.13
N PHE A 270 0.37 -7.67 -3.84
CA PHE A 270 1.53 -7.58 -4.72
C PHE A 270 2.38 -8.84 -4.70
N PHE A 271 2.42 -9.55 -3.56
CA PHE A 271 2.87 -10.94 -3.55
C PHE A 271 2.02 -11.82 -4.47
N GLY A 272 0.71 -11.58 -4.50
CA GLY A 272 -0.20 -12.20 -5.45
C GLY A 272 0.23 -11.95 -6.89
N ILE A 273 0.48 -10.69 -7.27
CA ILE A 273 0.93 -10.31 -8.62
C ILE A 273 2.21 -11.06 -9.01
N ALA A 274 3.23 -11.07 -8.15
CA ALA A 274 4.46 -11.82 -8.40
C ALA A 274 4.18 -13.32 -8.59
N THR A 275 3.27 -13.89 -7.79
CA THR A 275 2.88 -15.30 -7.86
C THR A 275 2.13 -15.67 -9.14
N GLU A 276 1.44 -14.73 -9.78
CA GLU A 276 0.82 -14.95 -11.10
C GLU A 276 1.84 -14.88 -12.24
N ILE A 277 2.85 -14.01 -12.12
CA ILE A 277 3.86 -13.78 -13.17
C ILE A 277 4.89 -14.91 -13.22
N LEU A 278 5.40 -15.35 -12.07
CA LEU A 278 6.43 -16.38 -11.96
C LEU A 278 6.12 -17.66 -12.77
N PRO A 279 4.96 -18.32 -12.63
CA PRO A 279 4.68 -19.56 -13.36
C PRO A 279 4.57 -19.35 -14.87
N VAL A 280 4.12 -18.18 -15.32
CA VAL A 280 3.97 -17.86 -16.74
C VAL A 280 5.33 -17.78 -17.43
N PHE A 281 6.25 -17.01 -16.86
CA PHE A 281 7.58 -16.83 -17.44
C PHE A 281 8.56 -17.96 -17.09
N SER A 282 8.22 -18.82 -16.13
CA SER A 282 8.96 -20.07 -15.85
C SER A 282 8.40 -21.28 -16.59
N ARG A 283 7.23 -21.16 -17.24
CA ARG A 283 6.48 -22.26 -17.88
C ARG A 283 6.27 -23.47 -16.96
N LYS A 284 6.00 -23.21 -15.68
CA LYS A 284 5.85 -24.23 -14.65
C LYS A 284 4.76 -23.84 -13.67
N PRO A 285 3.88 -24.77 -13.24
CA PRO A 285 2.89 -24.49 -12.20
C PRO A 285 3.54 -23.99 -10.90
N ILE A 286 2.78 -23.23 -10.11
CA ILE A 286 3.25 -22.72 -8.84
C ILE A 286 3.65 -23.87 -7.90
N PHE A 287 4.87 -23.80 -7.37
CA PHE A 287 5.36 -24.80 -6.43
C PHE A 287 4.73 -24.59 -5.06
N GLY A 288 4.13 -25.63 -4.48
CA GLY A 288 3.57 -25.62 -3.13
C GLY A 288 2.37 -24.69 -2.94
N TYR A 289 1.43 -24.68 -3.89
CA TYR A 289 0.19 -23.88 -3.86
C TYR A 289 -0.52 -23.83 -2.49
N LYS A 290 -0.76 -24.99 -1.86
CA LYS A 290 -1.40 -25.03 -0.52
C LYS A 290 -0.52 -24.41 0.57
N GLY A 291 0.79 -24.58 0.47
CA GLY A 291 1.77 -23.97 1.38
C GLY A 291 1.77 -22.45 1.28
N LEU A 292 1.67 -21.90 0.05
CA LEU A 292 1.52 -20.46 -0.16
C LEU A 292 0.24 -19.89 0.47
N ILE A 293 -0.89 -20.61 0.34
CA ILE A 293 -2.14 -20.19 0.97
C ILE A 293 -2.02 -20.22 2.49
N ALA A 294 -1.50 -21.32 3.05
CA ALA A 294 -1.28 -21.45 4.49
C ALA A 294 -0.36 -20.32 5.02
N ALA A 295 0.75 -20.05 4.33
CA ALA A 295 1.65 -18.95 4.68
C ALA A 295 0.94 -17.59 4.64
N THR A 296 0.09 -17.35 3.66
CA THR A 296 -0.66 -16.10 3.54
C THR A 296 -1.69 -15.95 4.67
N ILE A 297 -2.40 -17.02 5.02
CA ILE A 297 -3.32 -17.04 6.18
C ILE A 297 -2.55 -16.77 7.47
N SER A 298 -1.38 -17.40 7.67
CA SER A 298 -0.53 -17.17 8.83
C SER A 298 -0.05 -15.72 8.92
N ILE A 299 0.37 -15.12 7.81
CA ILE A 299 0.77 -13.69 7.78
C ILE A 299 -0.41 -12.81 8.18
N ALA A 300 -1.60 -13.02 7.59
CA ALA A 300 -2.78 -12.24 7.92
C ALA A 300 -3.15 -12.38 9.41
N ALA A 301 -3.17 -13.59 9.96
CA ALA A 301 -3.48 -13.81 11.37
C ALA A 301 -2.43 -13.19 12.31
N LEU A 302 -1.13 -13.33 12.00
CA LEU A 302 -0.07 -12.78 12.83
C LEU A 302 -0.03 -11.24 12.75
N SER A 303 -0.38 -10.65 11.61
CA SER A 303 -0.29 -9.20 11.39
C SER A 303 -1.07 -8.36 12.42
N VAL A 304 -2.20 -8.86 12.90
CA VAL A 304 -3.02 -8.19 13.92
C VAL A 304 -2.53 -8.40 15.35
N SER A 305 -1.46 -9.19 15.55
CA SER A 305 -0.92 -9.57 16.87
C SER A 305 0.47 -9.01 17.19
N VAL A 306 1.06 -8.21 16.29
CA VAL A 306 2.46 -7.77 16.40
C VAL A 306 2.67 -6.25 16.43
N TRP A 307 1.59 -5.47 16.44
CA TRP A 307 1.64 -4.03 16.18
C TRP A 307 2.62 -3.25 17.07
N ALA A 308 2.79 -3.67 18.32
CA ALA A 308 3.57 -2.93 19.30
C ALA A 308 5.10 -3.07 19.11
N HIS A 309 5.59 -3.76 18.08
CA HIS A 309 7.01 -3.65 17.72
C HIS A 309 7.40 -2.26 17.25
N HIS A 310 6.44 -1.45 16.78
CA HIS A 310 6.68 -0.04 16.45
C HIS A 310 6.83 0.85 17.69
N MET A 311 6.62 0.26 18.87
CA MET A 311 6.53 0.95 20.15
C MET A 311 7.60 0.44 21.14
N PHE A 312 8.57 -0.37 20.71
CA PHE A 312 9.59 -0.93 21.61
C PHE A 312 10.31 0.16 22.42
N ALA A 313 10.74 1.24 21.77
CA ALA A 313 11.44 2.35 22.42
C ALA A 313 10.54 3.25 23.31
N THR A 314 9.25 2.95 23.45
CA THR A 314 8.33 3.73 24.33
C THR A 314 8.46 3.35 25.81
N GLY A 315 9.01 2.17 26.10
CA GLY A 315 9.11 1.64 27.47
C GLY A 315 7.80 1.10 28.06
N GLN A 316 6.69 1.07 27.29
CA GLN A 316 5.35 0.71 27.80
C GLN A 316 4.72 -0.48 27.05
N VAL A 317 5.53 -1.44 26.63
CA VAL A 317 5.06 -2.61 25.87
C VAL A 317 5.68 -3.91 26.40
N LEU A 318 4.97 -5.03 26.24
CA LEU A 318 5.48 -6.36 26.59
C LEU A 318 6.49 -6.85 25.55
N LEU A 319 7.75 -6.42 25.70
CA LEU A 319 8.83 -6.64 24.72
C LEU A 319 8.99 -8.11 24.27
N PRO A 320 9.06 -9.11 25.18
CA PRO A 320 9.33 -10.49 24.74
C PRO A 320 8.22 -11.07 23.86
N PHE A 321 6.95 -10.76 24.16
CA PHE A 321 5.81 -11.21 23.37
C PHE A 321 5.84 -10.62 21.96
N PHE A 322 5.92 -9.30 21.85
CA PHE A 322 5.86 -8.63 20.56
C PHE A 322 7.11 -8.89 19.72
N SER A 323 8.27 -9.06 20.33
CA SER A 323 9.49 -9.46 19.62
C SER A 323 9.37 -10.87 19.05
N PHE A 324 9.01 -11.86 19.88
CA PHE A 324 8.82 -13.24 19.43
C PHE A 324 7.78 -13.36 18.31
N MET A 325 6.61 -12.75 18.49
CA MET A 325 5.55 -12.79 17.49
C MET A 325 5.96 -12.11 16.18
N THR A 326 6.77 -11.04 16.25
CA THR A 326 7.30 -10.37 15.04
C THR A 326 8.29 -11.26 14.29
N PHE A 327 9.22 -11.93 14.99
CA PHE A 327 10.10 -12.91 14.35
C PHE A 327 9.32 -14.04 13.68
N LEU A 328 8.20 -14.47 14.28
CA LEU A 328 7.38 -15.56 13.75
C LEU A 328 6.81 -15.24 12.37
N ILE A 329 6.58 -13.96 12.01
CA ILE A 329 6.13 -13.57 10.66
C ILE A 329 7.21 -13.78 9.59
N GLY A 330 8.49 -13.77 9.99
CA GLY A 330 9.60 -14.10 9.10
C GLY A 330 9.47 -15.51 8.51
N VAL A 331 8.89 -16.46 9.26
CA VAL A 331 8.75 -17.87 8.84
C VAL A 331 7.82 -18.04 7.63
N PRO A 332 6.52 -17.66 7.66
CA PRO A 332 5.65 -17.80 6.51
C PRO A 332 6.11 -16.95 5.32
N THR A 333 6.73 -15.80 5.57
CA THR A 333 7.32 -14.98 4.49
C THR A 333 8.48 -15.71 3.82
N GLY A 334 9.36 -16.35 4.59
CA GLY A 334 10.44 -17.19 4.09
C GLY A 334 9.92 -18.38 3.27
N VAL A 335 8.86 -19.05 3.73
CA VAL A 335 8.18 -20.12 2.97
C VAL A 335 7.80 -19.61 1.58
N LYS A 336 7.21 -18.42 1.47
CA LYS A 336 6.83 -17.83 0.17
C LYS A 336 8.04 -17.62 -0.76
N PHE A 337 9.19 -17.19 -0.23
CA PHE A 337 10.43 -17.12 -1.01
C PHE A 337 10.86 -18.48 -1.57
N PHE A 338 10.86 -19.53 -0.74
CA PHE A 338 11.19 -20.87 -1.20
C PHE A 338 10.18 -21.39 -2.23
N ASN A 339 8.89 -21.05 -2.10
CA ASN A 339 7.89 -21.38 -3.09
C ASN A 339 8.12 -20.68 -4.44
N TRP A 340 8.48 -19.40 -4.43
CA TRP A 340 8.80 -18.65 -5.65
C TRP A 340 10.06 -19.18 -6.33
N ILE A 341 11.13 -19.44 -5.56
CA ILE A 341 12.35 -20.07 -6.08
C ILE A 341 12.04 -21.46 -6.64
N GLY A 342 11.27 -22.27 -5.91
CA GLY A 342 10.84 -23.60 -6.34
C GLY A 342 9.98 -23.59 -7.61
N THR A 343 9.25 -22.50 -7.86
CA THR A 343 8.47 -22.30 -9.09
C THR A 343 9.38 -22.03 -10.29
N MET A 344 10.45 -21.26 -10.10
CA MET A 344 11.45 -21.02 -11.16
C MET A 344 12.38 -22.21 -11.37
N TRP A 345 12.67 -22.97 -10.32
CA TRP A 345 13.59 -24.10 -10.34
C TRP A 345 13.15 -25.19 -11.32
N ARG A 346 14.04 -25.57 -12.24
CA ARG A 346 13.76 -26.48 -13.37
C ARG A 346 12.63 -26.00 -14.30
N GLY A 347 12.32 -24.70 -14.27
CA GLY A 347 11.48 -24.04 -15.27
C GLY A 347 12.32 -23.48 -16.43
N ASN A 348 11.65 -23.09 -17.52
CA ASN A 348 12.27 -22.43 -18.67
C ASN A 348 12.07 -20.91 -18.55
N VAL A 349 12.88 -20.29 -17.70
CA VAL A 349 12.76 -18.87 -17.32
C VAL A 349 13.13 -17.95 -18.49
N THR A 350 12.23 -17.02 -18.84
CA THR A 350 12.50 -15.92 -19.77
C THR A 350 12.39 -14.57 -19.07
N PHE A 351 13.22 -13.61 -19.49
CA PHE A 351 13.39 -12.30 -18.82
C PHE A 351 12.80 -11.15 -19.64
N GLU A 352 11.51 -11.25 -19.94
CA GLU A 352 10.67 -10.14 -20.36
C GLU A 352 10.47 -9.16 -19.20
N THR A 353 10.01 -7.94 -19.52
CA THR A 353 9.91 -6.85 -18.56
C THR A 353 9.14 -7.22 -17.27
N PRO A 354 7.96 -7.89 -17.31
CA PRO A 354 7.28 -8.30 -16.07
C PRO A 354 8.12 -9.19 -15.16
N MET A 355 8.87 -10.13 -15.75
CA MET A 355 9.71 -11.05 -14.99
C MET A 355 10.91 -10.32 -14.36
N LEU A 356 11.51 -9.36 -15.06
CA LEU A 356 12.59 -8.53 -14.51
C LEU A 356 12.12 -7.75 -13.27
N TRP A 357 10.94 -7.13 -13.32
CA TRP A 357 10.36 -6.44 -12.17
C TRP A 357 10.11 -7.38 -10.99
N VAL A 358 9.63 -8.61 -11.24
CA VAL A 358 9.50 -9.62 -10.18
C VAL A 358 10.85 -10.00 -9.58
N MET A 359 11.90 -10.15 -10.39
CA MET A 359 13.24 -10.41 -9.87
C MET A 359 13.77 -9.26 -9.02
N GLY A 360 13.55 -8.01 -9.48
CA GLY A 360 13.89 -6.82 -8.70
C GLY A 360 13.12 -6.75 -7.38
N PHE A 361 11.83 -7.12 -7.39
CA PHE A 361 11.03 -7.28 -6.17
C PHE A 361 11.68 -8.30 -5.23
N LEU A 362 11.99 -9.52 -5.69
CA LEU A 362 12.57 -10.57 -4.84
C LEU A 362 13.88 -10.14 -4.19
N VAL A 363 14.78 -9.50 -4.95
CA VAL A 363 16.07 -9.01 -4.42
C VAL A 363 15.87 -7.89 -3.40
N THR A 364 15.11 -6.87 -3.78
CA THR A 364 14.91 -5.66 -2.94
C THR A 364 14.16 -6.02 -1.67
N PHE A 365 13.09 -6.80 -1.79
CA PHE A 365 12.30 -7.24 -0.64
C PHE A 365 13.08 -8.16 0.30
N LEU A 366 14.01 -8.99 -0.20
CA LEU A 366 14.86 -9.82 0.65
C LEU A 366 15.76 -8.96 1.55
N PHE A 367 16.42 -7.93 1.01
CA PHE A 367 17.23 -7.01 1.82
C PHE A 367 16.39 -6.24 2.85
N GLY A 368 15.17 -5.83 2.46
CA GLY A 368 14.19 -5.26 3.40
C GLY A 368 13.80 -6.23 4.51
N GLY A 369 13.50 -7.49 4.17
CA GLY A 369 13.13 -8.53 5.13
C GLY A 369 14.24 -8.82 6.14
N LEU A 370 15.49 -8.91 5.68
CA LEU A 370 16.64 -9.16 6.56
C LEU A 370 16.86 -8.04 7.57
N THR A 371 16.68 -6.78 7.16
CA THR A 371 16.79 -5.63 8.07
C THR A 371 15.60 -5.54 9.03
N GLY A 372 14.44 -6.09 8.66
CA GLY A 372 13.29 -6.22 9.56
C GLY A 372 13.53 -7.16 10.73
N ILE A 373 14.34 -8.22 10.54
CA ILE A 373 14.75 -9.13 11.61
C ILE A 373 15.57 -8.38 12.68
N ILE A 374 16.39 -7.40 12.27
CA ILE A 374 17.12 -6.53 13.20
C ILE A 374 16.14 -5.69 14.03
N LEU A 375 15.16 -5.06 13.39
CA LEU A 375 14.15 -4.23 14.05
C LEU A 375 13.14 -5.02 14.91
N ALA A 376 12.99 -6.33 14.66
CA ALA A 376 12.17 -7.20 15.50
C ALA A 376 12.82 -7.49 16.87
N SER A 377 14.11 -7.19 17.05
CA SER A 377 14.85 -7.39 18.29
C SER A 377 14.93 -6.09 19.11
N PRO A 378 14.29 -5.99 20.30
CA PRO A 378 14.34 -4.76 21.09
C PRO A 378 15.75 -4.23 21.40
N PRO A 379 16.76 -5.06 21.78
CA PRO A 379 18.11 -4.57 22.01
C PRO A 379 18.75 -3.90 20.78
N LEU A 380 18.44 -4.40 19.58
CA LEU A 380 18.95 -3.81 18.34
C LEU A 380 18.09 -2.62 17.90
N ASP A 381 16.76 -2.73 18.01
CA ASP A 381 15.82 -1.66 17.69
C ASP A 381 16.12 -0.41 18.52
N PHE A 382 16.39 -0.53 19.83
CA PHE A 382 16.71 0.64 20.66
C PHE A 382 17.85 1.49 20.12
N ALA A 383 18.85 0.88 19.48
CA ALA A 383 19.99 1.61 18.90
C ALA A 383 19.64 2.35 17.60
N VAL A 384 18.66 1.87 16.84
CA VAL A 384 18.34 2.38 15.50
C VAL A 384 16.91 2.91 15.38
N SER A 385 16.13 2.87 16.44
CA SER A 385 14.74 3.33 16.49
C SER A 385 14.69 4.81 16.14
N ALA A 386 13.74 5.18 15.30
CA ALA A 386 13.62 6.53 14.74
C ALA A 386 14.87 7.08 14.01
N SER A 387 15.80 6.22 13.58
CA SER A 387 16.91 6.62 12.70
C SER A 387 16.57 6.43 11.21
N TYR A 388 17.49 6.85 10.34
CA TYR A 388 17.46 6.53 8.92
C TYR A 388 17.51 5.03 8.60
N PHE A 389 17.90 4.17 9.55
CA PHE A 389 17.86 2.73 9.36
C PHE A 389 16.41 2.24 9.19
N VAL A 390 15.49 2.75 10.02
CA VAL A 390 14.05 2.43 9.91
C VAL A 390 13.48 2.95 8.59
N VAL A 391 13.92 4.15 8.15
CA VAL A 391 13.52 4.72 6.86
C VAL A 391 14.00 3.81 5.72
N ALA A 392 15.27 3.40 5.73
CA ALA A 392 15.87 2.53 4.73
C ALA A 392 15.19 1.16 4.68
N HIS A 393 15.03 0.50 5.83
CA HIS A 393 14.32 -0.77 5.96
C HIS A 393 12.94 -0.70 5.32
N PHE A 394 12.14 0.29 5.71
CA PHE A 394 10.77 0.43 5.24
C PHE A 394 10.69 0.70 3.74
N HIS A 395 11.60 1.49 3.18
CA HIS A 395 11.65 1.71 1.73
C HIS A 395 12.07 0.44 0.97
N TYR A 396 13.03 -0.35 1.47
CA TYR A 396 13.37 -1.64 0.86
C TYR A 396 12.19 -2.61 0.85
N VAL A 397 11.44 -2.66 1.95
CA VAL A 397 10.24 -3.49 2.06
C VAL A 397 9.15 -2.99 1.12
N LEU A 398 8.66 -1.76 1.29
CA LEU A 398 7.48 -1.28 0.56
C LEU A 398 7.76 -0.92 -0.90
N PHE A 399 8.91 -0.33 -1.22
CA PHE A 399 9.20 -0.03 -2.62
C PHE A 399 9.40 -1.34 -3.39
N GLY A 400 10.07 -2.33 -2.78
CA GLY A 400 10.19 -3.69 -3.30
C GLY A 400 8.81 -4.34 -3.50
N THR A 401 7.96 -4.39 -2.47
CA THR A 401 6.64 -5.05 -2.60
C THR A 401 5.69 -4.29 -3.49
N VAL A 402 5.49 -2.99 -3.27
CA VAL A 402 4.45 -2.21 -3.93
C VAL A 402 4.91 -1.74 -5.31
N VAL A 403 6.01 -0.98 -5.39
CA VAL A 403 6.39 -0.28 -6.63
C VAL A 403 6.93 -1.24 -7.68
N PHE A 404 7.84 -2.16 -7.32
CA PHE A 404 8.34 -3.14 -8.29
C PHE A 404 7.22 -4.07 -8.78
N ALA A 405 6.37 -4.58 -7.88
CA ALA A 405 5.28 -5.45 -8.30
C ALA A 405 4.14 -4.69 -9.02
N MET A 406 3.92 -3.40 -8.72
CA MET A 406 3.04 -2.53 -9.49
C MET A 406 3.49 -2.49 -10.94
N PHE A 407 4.76 -2.18 -11.19
CA PHE A 407 5.28 -2.14 -12.54
C PHE A 407 5.27 -3.54 -13.18
N ALA A 408 5.58 -4.60 -12.43
CA ALA A 408 5.40 -5.97 -12.91
C ALA A 408 3.96 -6.21 -13.39
N GLY A 409 2.96 -5.85 -12.59
CA GLY A 409 1.54 -5.98 -12.91
C GLY A 409 1.09 -5.11 -14.08
N PHE A 410 1.60 -3.87 -14.18
CA PHE A 410 1.35 -3.01 -15.33
C PHE A 410 1.92 -3.62 -16.61
N TYR A 411 3.20 -3.98 -16.66
CA TYR A 411 3.78 -4.61 -17.85
C TYR A 411 3.10 -5.94 -18.20
N PHE A 412 2.63 -6.70 -17.21
CA PHE A 412 1.99 -7.99 -17.41
C PHE A 412 0.55 -7.89 -17.93
N TRP A 413 -0.28 -7.03 -17.31
CA TRP A 413 -1.70 -6.90 -17.63
C TRP A 413 -2.04 -5.72 -18.53
N TRP A 414 -1.07 -4.90 -18.96
CA TRP A 414 -1.30 -3.81 -19.93
C TRP A 414 -2.09 -4.26 -21.16
N PRO A 415 -1.78 -5.40 -21.81
CA PRO A 415 -2.51 -5.86 -22.99
C PRO A 415 -3.95 -6.25 -22.64
N LYS A 416 -4.19 -6.72 -21.42
CA LYS A 416 -5.54 -7.03 -20.94
C LYS A 416 -6.36 -5.76 -20.70
N MET A 417 -5.73 -4.68 -20.27
CA MET A 417 -6.38 -3.40 -20.00
C MET A 417 -6.56 -2.53 -21.25
N THR A 418 -5.62 -2.58 -22.20
CA THR A 418 -5.56 -1.62 -23.32
C THR A 418 -5.57 -2.28 -24.71
N GLY A 419 -5.40 -3.60 -24.79
CA GLY A 419 -5.24 -4.33 -26.05
C GLY A 419 -3.86 -4.16 -26.71
N ARG A 420 -2.89 -3.51 -26.05
CA ARG A 420 -1.54 -3.28 -26.59
C ARG A 420 -0.45 -3.76 -25.65
N MET A 421 0.66 -4.23 -26.21
CA MET A 421 1.89 -4.49 -25.47
C MET A 421 2.64 -3.18 -25.22
N LEU A 422 3.24 -3.02 -24.04
CA LEU A 422 4.22 -1.97 -23.80
C LEU A 422 5.55 -2.29 -24.51
N ASN A 423 6.37 -1.27 -24.74
CA ASN A 423 7.65 -1.44 -25.41
C ASN A 423 8.69 -2.10 -24.48
N GLU A 424 9.18 -3.29 -24.85
CA GLU A 424 10.14 -4.05 -24.04
C GLU A 424 11.49 -3.34 -23.83
N ARG A 425 11.99 -2.60 -24.83
CA ARG A 425 13.29 -1.91 -24.71
C ARG A 425 13.20 -0.77 -23.69
N LEU A 426 12.16 0.06 -23.79
CA LEU A 426 11.90 1.13 -22.83
C LEU A 426 11.57 0.56 -21.45
N GLY A 427 10.86 -0.58 -21.39
CA GLY A 427 10.57 -1.28 -20.15
C GLY A 427 11.82 -1.75 -19.40
N LYS A 428 12.81 -2.27 -20.12
CA LYS A 428 14.11 -2.66 -19.55
C LYS A 428 14.94 -1.46 -19.09
N ILE A 429 14.93 -0.37 -19.85
CA ILE A 429 15.59 0.87 -19.42
C ILE A 429 14.98 1.37 -18.11
N HIS A 430 13.64 1.47 -18.08
CA HIS A 430 12.91 1.87 -16.88
C HIS A 430 13.23 0.98 -15.67
N PHE A 431 13.27 -0.34 -15.87
CA PHE A 431 13.65 -1.27 -14.80
C PHE A 431 15.05 -0.99 -14.27
N TRP A 432 16.08 -0.95 -15.13
CA TRP A 432 17.47 -0.84 -14.68
C TRP A 432 17.77 0.52 -14.05
N THR A 433 17.21 1.61 -14.59
CA THR A 433 17.36 2.94 -13.97
C THR A 433 16.75 2.97 -12.57
N THR A 434 15.56 2.39 -12.40
CA THR A 434 14.88 2.32 -11.10
C THR A 434 15.60 1.39 -10.14
N PHE A 435 16.04 0.21 -10.59
CA PHE A 435 16.70 -0.78 -9.74
C PHE A 435 18.00 -0.24 -9.14
N PHE A 436 18.90 0.27 -9.97
CA PHE A 436 20.16 0.84 -9.48
C PHE A 436 19.94 2.15 -8.72
N GLY A 437 19.08 3.03 -9.21
CA GLY A 437 18.75 4.29 -8.52
C GLY A 437 18.18 4.06 -7.12
N PHE A 438 17.31 3.07 -6.96
CA PHE A 438 16.74 2.70 -5.66
C PHE A 438 17.83 2.23 -4.69
N HIS A 439 18.69 1.30 -5.11
CA HIS A 439 19.75 0.78 -4.25
C HIS A 439 20.74 1.89 -3.86
N LEU A 440 21.16 2.75 -4.79
CA LEU A 440 22.03 3.88 -4.48
C LEU A 440 21.39 4.88 -3.49
N THR A 441 20.07 5.04 -3.54
CA THR A 441 19.35 6.00 -2.68
C THR A 441 19.19 5.50 -1.25
N PHE A 442 18.79 4.24 -1.06
CA PHE A 442 18.38 3.74 0.26
C PHE A 442 19.39 2.80 0.91
N LEU A 443 20.29 2.16 0.14
CA LEU A 443 21.29 1.27 0.75
C LEU A 443 22.16 2.04 1.73
N ILE A 444 22.61 3.24 1.32
CA ILE A 444 23.46 4.12 2.14
C ILE A 444 22.77 4.57 3.43
N GLN A 445 21.43 4.64 3.44
CA GLN A 445 20.67 5.14 4.57
C GLN A 445 20.67 4.15 5.75
N HIS A 446 20.86 2.85 5.51
CA HIS A 446 21.12 1.90 6.60
C HIS A 446 22.39 2.30 7.36
N TRP A 447 23.46 2.65 6.64
CA TRP A 447 24.70 3.09 7.26
C TRP A 447 24.54 4.43 8.00
N LEU A 448 23.84 5.40 7.40
CA LEU A 448 23.51 6.67 8.06
C LEU A 448 22.75 6.45 9.37
N GLY A 449 21.76 5.55 9.37
CA GLY A 449 21.00 5.21 10.57
C GLY A 449 21.85 4.57 11.67
N ILE A 450 22.73 3.63 11.31
CA ILE A 450 23.67 3.00 12.25
C ILE A 450 24.65 4.03 12.84
N LYS A 451 25.03 5.05 12.05
CA LYS A 451 25.86 6.17 12.51
C LYS A 451 25.09 7.20 13.36
N GLY A 452 23.81 6.96 13.63
CA GLY A 452 22.99 7.79 14.52
C GLY A 452 22.26 8.93 13.81
N PHE A 453 22.17 8.94 12.48
CA PHE A 453 21.42 10.00 11.78
C PHE A 453 19.90 9.83 11.98
N PRO A 454 19.24 10.75 12.71
CA PRO A 454 17.82 10.61 13.06
C PRO A 454 16.92 10.95 11.87
N ARG A 455 15.74 10.32 11.81
CA ARG A 455 14.72 10.66 10.79
C ARG A 455 14.01 11.97 11.15
N ARG A 456 13.36 12.58 10.15
CA ARG A 456 12.56 13.83 10.27
C ARG A 456 13.35 15.10 10.59
N TYR A 457 14.67 15.08 10.46
CA TYR A 457 15.48 16.29 10.57
C TYR A 457 15.49 17.00 9.22
N ALA A 458 15.30 18.32 9.26
CA ALA A 458 15.31 19.20 8.08
C ALA A 458 16.71 19.69 7.72
N ASP A 459 17.64 19.69 8.69
CA ASP A 459 19.02 20.15 8.57
C ASP A 459 19.97 19.20 9.34
N TYR A 460 21.25 19.22 8.98
CA TYR A 460 22.33 18.48 9.62
C TYR A 460 23.66 19.24 9.56
N LEU A 461 24.53 18.98 10.54
CA LEU A 461 25.86 19.58 10.60
C LEU A 461 26.86 18.81 9.71
N PRO A 462 27.93 19.46 9.22
CA PRO A 462 28.95 18.84 8.37
C PRO A 462 29.65 17.60 8.95
#